data_AF-A0A8E0VPA8-F1
#
_entry.id   AF-A0A8E0VPA8-F1
#
_cell.length_a   1.000
_cell.length_b   1.000
_cell.length_c   1.000
_cell.angle_alpha   90.00
_cell.angle_beta   90.00
_cell.angle_gamma   90.00
#
_symmetry.space_group_name_H-M   'P 1'
#
loop_
_entity.id
_entity.type
_entity.pdbx_description
1 polymer ?
#
loop_
_entity_poly.entity_id
_entity_poly.type
_entity_poly.pdbx_seq_one_letter_code
_entity_poly.pdbx_strand_id
1 'polypeptide(L)'
;MCSEWVGEWTEWSPWDKCRPACGDFRLSVRSRDCQSMRDDVALKRECVGPAVEYSQCADHPCARSEGTFIKTYFEIRQNAIASSFAAASVVCAVVTTIWVLFFWTTLGQPLLAFMVQLTRSTSAPPAT
;
A
#
# COMPACT_ATOMS: atom_id res chain seq x y z
N MET A 1 -35.64 49.41 -18.58
CA MET A 1 -35.71 48.55 -17.39
C MET A 1 -35.97 47.13 -17.88
N CYS A 2 -35.01 46.22 -17.78
CA CYS A 2 -35.28 44.81 -18.05
C CYS A 2 -36.07 44.28 -16.86
N SER A 3 -37.39 44.14 -17.02
CA SER A 3 -38.20 43.36 -16.07
C SER A 3 -37.77 41.90 -16.21
N GLU A 4 -37.17 41.37 -15.16
CA GLU A 4 -36.67 40.01 -15.09
C GLU A 4 -37.84 39.01 -15.22
N TRP A 5 -37.98 38.40 -16.39
CA TRP A 5 -38.97 37.36 -16.70
C TRP A 5 -38.52 35.99 -16.15
N VAL A 6 -38.10 35.94 -14.89
CA VAL A 6 -37.58 34.72 -14.25
C VAL A 6 -38.63 34.13 -13.32
N GLY A 7 -38.70 32.81 -13.29
CA GLY A 7 -39.57 32.04 -12.39
C GLY A 7 -39.04 31.99 -10.96
N GLU A 8 -39.94 31.74 -10.02
CA GLU A 8 -39.63 31.62 -8.60
C GLU A 8 -39.33 30.17 -8.23
N TRP A 9 -38.24 29.97 -7.48
CA TRP A 9 -37.86 28.67 -6.94
C TRP A 9 -38.56 28.39 -5.60
N THR A 10 -38.77 27.12 -5.25
CA THR A 10 -39.03 26.73 -3.87
C THR A 10 -37.79 26.92 -3.01
N GLU A 11 -37.98 26.87 -1.69
CA GLU A 11 -36.85 26.58 -0.81
C GLU A 11 -36.18 25.26 -1.19
N TRP A 12 -34.88 25.18 -0.93
CA TRP A 12 -34.15 23.94 -1.10
C TRP A 12 -34.64 22.90 -0.11
N SER A 13 -34.70 21.65 -0.57
CA SER A 13 -34.82 20.51 0.31
C SER A 13 -33.65 20.48 1.31
N PRO A 14 -33.82 19.81 2.46
CA PRO A 14 -32.67 19.44 3.27
C PRO A 14 -31.70 18.58 2.44
N TRP A 15 -30.43 18.61 2.83
CA TRP A 15 -29.40 17.75 2.26
C TRP A 15 -29.71 16.27 2.54
N ASP A 16 -29.65 15.45 1.51
CA ASP A 16 -29.79 14.00 1.61
C ASP A 16 -28.64 13.36 2.39
N LYS A 17 -28.83 12.10 2.79
CA LYS A 17 -27.75 11.29 3.36
C LYS A 17 -26.65 11.08 2.32
N CYS A 18 -25.40 11.15 2.79
CA CYS A 18 -24.22 10.88 1.99
C CYS A 18 -24.27 9.50 1.32
N ARG A 19 -24.08 9.47 0.00
CA ARG A 19 -23.94 8.25 -0.78
C ARG A 19 -22.65 8.24 -1.62
N PRO A 20 -21.99 7.08 -1.77
CA PRO A 20 -22.23 5.82 -1.04
C PRO A 20 -22.04 5.99 0.49
N ALA A 21 -22.61 5.06 1.27
CA ALA A 21 -22.54 5.14 2.74
C ALA A 21 -21.09 5.21 3.24
N CYS A 22 -20.20 4.51 2.53
CA CYS A 22 -18.77 4.36 2.77
C CYS A 22 -17.98 4.59 1.46
N GLY A 23 -16.77 5.14 1.56
CA GLY A 23 -15.84 5.33 0.43
C GLY A 23 -15.11 6.67 0.49
N ASP A 24 -14.21 6.87 -0.47
CA ASP A 24 -13.36 8.07 -0.56
C ASP A 24 -14.14 9.28 -1.06
N PHE A 25 -15.04 9.03 -2.02
CA PHE A 25 -15.86 10.05 -2.61
C PHE A 25 -17.32 9.82 -2.25
N ARG A 26 -17.88 10.74 -1.47
CA ARG A 26 -19.25 10.69 -0.97
C ARG A 26 -19.92 12.02 -1.23
N LEU A 27 -21.13 11.98 -1.77
CA LEU A 27 -21.91 13.17 -2.09
C LEU A 27 -23.25 13.16 -1.35
N SER A 28 -23.67 14.35 -0.92
CA SER A 28 -25.04 14.66 -0.54
C SER A 28 -25.69 15.46 -1.66
N VAL A 29 -27.00 15.31 -1.81
CA VAL A 29 -27.81 15.94 -2.86
C VAL A 29 -28.92 16.74 -2.19
N ARG A 30 -29.27 17.89 -2.77
CA ARG A 30 -30.51 18.59 -2.46
C ARG A 30 -31.18 19.06 -3.74
N SER A 31 -32.48 19.28 -3.68
CA SER A 31 -33.29 19.69 -4.82
C SER A 31 -34.23 20.85 -4.46
N ARG A 32 -34.66 21.58 -5.48
CA ARG A 32 -35.72 22.59 -5.41
C ARG A 32 -36.54 22.54 -6.70
N ASP A 33 -37.77 23.01 -6.64
CA ASP A 33 -38.70 23.00 -7.76
C ASP A 33 -39.03 24.42 -8.21
N CYS A 34 -39.30 24.58 -9.52
CA CYS A 34 -39.70 25.87 -10.07
C CYS A 34 -41.19 26.09 -9.83
N GLN A 35 -41.54 26.95 -8.87
CA GLN A 35 -42.93 27.24 -8.51
C GLN A 35 -43.71 27.81 -9.69
N SER A 36 -43.08 28.68 -10.49
CA SER A 36 -43.70 29.31 -11.66
C SER A 36 -43.98 28.35 -12.82
N MET A 37 -43.55 27.09 -12.74
CA MET A 37 -43.80 26.07 -13.76
C MET A 37 -44.88 25.05 -13.37
N ARG A 38 -45.42 25.09 -12.15
CA ARG A 38 -46.45 24.15 -11.67
C ARG A 38 -47.76 24.31 -12.45
N ASP A 39 -48.46 23.19 -12.70
CA ASP A 39 -49.63 23.12 -13.59
C ASP A 39 -50.77 24.09 -13.25
N ASP A 40 -50.90 24.47 -11.98
CA ASP A 40 -51.88 25.42 -11.46
C ASP A 40 -51.56 26.90 -11.74
N VAL A 41 -50.35 27.21 -12.22
CA VAL A 41 -49.92 28.58 -12.51
C VAL A 41 -50.26 28.97 -13.96
N ALA A 42 -51.08 30.01 -14.12
CA ALA A 42 -51.55 30.50 -15.42
C ALA A 42 -50.44 31.10 -16.31
N LEU A 43 -49.46 31.80 -15.71
CA LEU A 43 -48.34 32.38 -16.42
C LEU A 43 -47.05 31.63 -16.09
N LYS A 44 -46.58 30.81 -17.04
CA LYS A 44 -45.37 30.03 -16.89
C LYS A 44 -44.13 30.92 -17.05
N ARG A 45 -43.16 30.78 -16.14
CA ARG A 45 -41.84 31.45 -16.24
C ARG A 45 -40.75 30.46 -15.88
N GLU A 46 -39.69 30.46 -16.68
CA GLU A 46 -38.54 29.58 -16.46
C GLU A 46 -37.68 30.11 -15.31
N CYS A 47 -37.37 29.23 -14.36
CA CYS A 47 -36.45 29.55 -13.30
C CYS A 47 -35.00 29.41 -13.80
N VAL A 48 -34.15 30.40 -13.51
CA VAL A 48 -32.74 30.38 -13.92
C VAL A 48 -31.90 29.66 -12.86
N GLY A 49 -31.00 28.80 -13.34
CA GLY A 49 -30.06 28.04 -12.51
C GLY A 49 -30.46 26.58 -12.28
N PRO A 50 -29.67 25.83 -11.50
CA PRO A 50 -29.89 24.39 -11.32
C PRO A 50 -31.05 24.11 -10.34
N ALA A 51 -31.79 23.04 -10.63
CA ALA A 51 -32.81 22.47 -9.74
C ALA A 51 -32.22 21.48 -8.72
N VAL A 52 -31.00 21.00 -8.95
CA VAL A 52 -30.31 19.99 -8.12
C VAL A 52 -28.90 20.47 -7.82
N GLU A 53 -28.47 20.28 -6.58
CA GLU A 53 -27.13 20.63 -6.12
C GLU A 53 -26.47 19.45 -5.41
N TYR A 54 -25.16 19.33 -5.60
CA TYR A 54 -24.32 18.29 -5.01
C TYR A 54 -23.30 18.92 -4.08
N SER A 55 -23.09 18.30 -2.92
CA SER A 55 -22.06 18.71 -1.97
C SER A 55 -21.24 17.52 -1.50
N GLN A 56 -19.93 17.73 -1.34
CA GLN A 56 -19.05 16.69 -0.83
C GLN A 56 -19.28 16.49 0.67
N CYS A 57 -19.37 15.23 1.06
CA CYS A 57 -19.50 14.86 2.47
C CYS A 57 -18.15 14.88 3.18
N ALA A 58 -18.21 14.97 4.51
CA ALA A 58 -17.04 14.77 5.36
C ALA A 58 -16.46 13.35 5.20
N ASP A 59 -15.15 13.25 5.46
CA ASP A 59 -14.38 12.02 5.41
C ASP A 59 -15.04 10.92 6.25
N HIS A 60 -15.07 9.70 5.71
CA HIS A 60 -15.61 8.54 6.39
C HIS A 60 -14.47 7.59 6.83
N PRO A 61 -14.55 6.92 8.00
CA PRO A 61 -13.50 6.01 8.48
C PRO A 61 -13.12 4.86 7.54
N CYS A 62 -14.02 4.51 6.62
CA CYS A 62 -13.81 3.47 5.62
C CYS A 62 -13.12 3.99 4.35
N ALA A 63 -12.86 5.29 4.25
CA ALA A 63 -12.15 5.87 3.12
C ALA A 63 -10.73 5.29 3.12
N ARG A 64 -10.31 4.80 1.96
CA ARG A 64 -8.94 4.46 1.64
C ARG A 64 -8.14 5.76 1.55
N SER A 65 -7.80 6.31 2.72
CA SER A 65 -6.91 7.48 2.78
C SER A 65 -5.63 7.19 1.99
N GLU A 66 -5.15 8.16 1.20
CA GLU A 66 -3.90 8.02 0.43
C GLU A 66 -2.73 7.56 1.33
N GLY A 67 -2.75 7.95 2.61
CA GLY A 67 -1.77 7.51 3.61
C GLY A 67 -1.75 6.00 3.86
N THR A 68 -2.88 5.30 3.74
CA THR A 68 -2.92 3.84 3.92
C THR A 68 -2.27 3.09 2.77
N PHE A 69 -2.42 3.56 1.52
CA PHE A 69 -1.77 2.95 0.37
C PHE A 69 -0.24 3.11 0.44
N ILE A 70 0.23 4.32 0.72
CA ILE A 70 1.66 4.61 0.80
C ILE A 70 2.33 3.79 1.91
N LYS A 71 1.70 3.73 3.09
CA LYS A 71 2.22 2.94 4.22
C LYS A 71 2.28 1.45 3.91
N THR A 72 1.20 0.88 3.39
CA THR A 72 1.15 -0.55 3.05
C THR A 72 2.13 -0.91 1.92
N TYR A 73 2.26 -0.06 0.89
CA TYR A 73 3.20 -0.26 -0.21
C TYR A 73 4.66 -0.29 0.27
N PHE A 74 5.07 0.68 1.08
CA PHE A 74 6.44 0.75 1.58
C PHE A 74 6.78 -0.39 2.55
N GLU A 75 5.86 -0.78 3.44
CA GLU A 75 6.05 -1.92 4.35
C GLU A 75 6.23 -3.23 3.59
N ILE A 76 5.38 -3.50 2.58
CA ILE A 76 5.51 -4.70 1.73
C ILE A 76 6.87 -4.70 1.02
N ARG A 77 7.28 -3.57 0.46
CA ARG A 77 8.57 -3.45 -0.24
C ARG A 77 9.75 -3.66 0.70
N GLN A 78 9.72 -3.07 1.88
CA GLN A 78 10.78 -3.21 2.88
C GLN A 78 10.89 -4.66 3.38
N ASN A 79 9.76 -5.33 3.62
CA ASN A 79 9.73 -6.73 4.04
C ASN A 79 10.30 -7.66 2.95
N ALA A 80 9.98 -7.42 1.67
CA ALA A 80 10.53 -8.19 0.56
C ALA A 80 12.05 -7.99 0.39
N ILE A 81 12.54 -6.76 0.59
CA ILE A 81 13.97 -6.46 0.58
C ILE A 81 14.67 -7.18 1.74
N ALA A 82 14.11 -7.11 2.96
CA ALA A 82 14.69 -7.75 4.14
C ALA A 82 14.78 -9.29 4.00
N SER A 83 13.74 -9.94 3.46
CA SER A 83 13.75 -11.39 3.25
C SER A 83 14.77 -11.82 2.20
N SER A 84 14.95 -11.03 1.14
CA SER A 84 15.95 -11.31 0.10
C SER A 84 17.39 -11.25 0.64
N PHE A 85 17.72 -10.23 1.45
CA PHE A 85 19.04 -10.12 2.08
C PHE A 85 19.30 -11.25 3.07
N ALA A 86 18.30 -11.62 3.86
CA ALA A 86 18.41 -12.73 4.81
C ALA A 86 18.65 -14.07 4.08
N ALA A 87 17.95 -14.32 2.97
CA ALA A 87 18.17 -15.53 2.19
C ALA A 87 19.58 -15.57 1.58
N ALA A 88 20.04 -14.44 1.01
CA ALA A 88 21.38 -14.34 0.44
C ALA A 88 22.48 -14.58 1.48
N SER A 89 22.35 -14.00 2.69
CA SER A 89 23.35 -14.16 3.75
C SER A 89 23.43 -15.62 4.25
N VAL A 90 22.29 -16.30 4.38
CA VAL A 90 22.23 -17.73 4.74
C VAL A 90 22.91 -18.58 3.67
N VAL A 91 22.61 -18.34 2.39
CA VAL A 91 23.23 -19.08 1.28
C VAL A 91 24.75 -18.87 1.28
N CYS A 92 25.22 -17.63 1.42
CA CYS A 92 26.65 -17.34 1.51
C CYS A 92 27.32 -18.07 2.68
N ALA A 93 26.73 -18.04 3.87
CA ALA A 93 27.27 -18.74 5.05
C ALA A 93 27.36 -20.25 4.82
N VAL A 94 26.32 -20.86 4.24
CA VAL A 94 26.32 -22.30 3.92
C VAL A 94 27.41 -22.63 2.90
N VAL A 95 27.55 -21.85 1.83
CA VAL A 95 28.57 -22.09 0.81
C VAL A 95 29.98 -21.96 1.39
N THR A 96 30.24 -20.92 2.20
CA THR A 96 31.57 -20.73 2.82
C THR A 96 31.91 -21.85 3.79
N THR A 97 30.97 -22.31 4.61
CA THR A 97 31.20 -23.42 5.55
C THR A 97 31.45 -24.73 4.81
N ILE A 98 30.72 -25.02 3.74
CA ILE A 98 30.95 -26.20 2.89
C ILE A 98 32.37 -26.18 2.30
N TRP A 99 32.78 -25.05 1.72
CA TRP A 99 34.12 -24.91 1.15
C TRP A 99 35.22 -25.06 2.21
N VAL A 100 35.07 -24.44 3.38
CA VAL A 100 36.03 -24.55 4.48
C VAL A 100 36.15 -26.01 4.96
N LEU A 101 35.03 -26.69 5.16
CA LEU A 101 35.03 -28.11 5.56
C LEU A 101 35.65 -28.99 4.48
N PHE A 102 35.35 -28.75 3.21
CA PHE A 102 35.95 -29.47 2.09
C PHE A 102 37.47 -29.30 2.07
N PHE A 103 37.99 -28.07 2.12
CA PHE A 103 39.44 -27.82 2.11
C PHE A 103 40.13 -28.38 3.36
N TRP A 104 39.50 -28.26 4.53
CA TRP A 104 40.06 -28.79 5.78
C TRP A 104 40.18 -30.32 5.76
N THR A 105 39.15 -31.01 5.26
CA THR A 105 39.10 -32.49 5.22
C THR A 105 39.93 -33.08 4.10
N THR A 106 39.93 -32.47 2.91
CA THR A 106 40.62 -33.01 1.72
C THR A 106 42.09 -32.65 1.64
N LEU A 107 42.49 -31.46 2.11
CA LEU A 107 43.89 -31.00 2.06
C LEU A 107 44.51 -30.96 3.45
N GLY A 108 43.81 -30.40 4.44
CA GLY A 108 44.36 -30.18 5.78
C GLY A 108 44.65 -31.48 6.56
N GLN A 109 43.65 -32.35 6.69
CA GLN A 109 43.77 -33.63 7.40
C GLN A 109 44.89 -34.55 6.87
N PRO A 110 45.00 -34.83 5.55
CA PRO A 110 46.06 -35.72 5.05
C PRO A 110 47.45 -35.11 5.18
N LEU A 111 47.60 -33.79 5.01
CA LEU A 111 48.89 -33.11 5.23
C LEU A 111 49.33 -33.19 6.70
N LEU A 112 48.41 -32.97 7.64
CA LEU A 112 48.69 -33.13 9.07
C LEU A 112 49.05 -34.57 9.41
N ALA A 113 48.32 -35.55 8.88
CA ALA A 113 48.65 -36.97 9.07
C ALA A 113 50.05 -37.30 8.53
N PHE A 114 50.40 -36.80 7.34
CA PHE A 114 51.72 -37.00 6.75
C PHE A 114 52.85 -36.36 7.60
N MET A 115 52.66 -35.13 8.08
CA MET A 115 53.59 -34.44 8.98
C MET A 115 53.80 -35.20 10.31
N VAL A 116 52.74 -35.77 10.87
CA VAL A 116 52.81 -36.62 12.09
C VAL A 116 53.60 -37.91 11.82
N GLN A 117 53.45 -38.53 10.65
CA GLN A 117 54.25 -39.72 10.30
C GLN A 117 55.74 -39.38 10.14
N LEU A 118 56.08 -38.23 9.54
CA LEU A 118 57.45 -37.76 9.40
C LEU A 118 58.13 -37.39 10.73
N THR A 119 57.38 -36.80 11.67
CA THR A 119 57.89 -36.52 13.02
C THR A 119 58.05 -37.79 13.86
N ARG A 120 57.19 -38.80 13.64
CA ARG A 120 57.34 -40.13 14.26
C ARG A 120 58.55 -40.89 13.72
N SER A 121 58.85 -40.82 12.43
CA SER A 121 60.02 -41.51 11.84
C SER A 121 61.35 -40.90 12.26
N THR A 122 61.39 -39.60 12.55
CA THR A 122 62.60 -38.88 13.00
C THR A 122 62.86 -39.00 14.50
N SER A 123 61.87 -39.42 15.30
CA SER A 123 61.99 -39.58 16.77
C SER A 123 62.24 -41.03 17.22
N ALA A 124 62.36 -41.99 16.30
CA ALA A 124 62.72 -43.37 16.64
C ALA A 124 64.18 -43.40 17.17
N PRO A 125 64.43 -43.85 18.41
CA PRO A 125 65.78 -43.95 18.95
C PRO A 125 66.60 -44.98 18.15
N PRO A 126 67.92 -44.80 17.99
CA PRO A 126 68.77 -45.77 17.34
C PRO A 126 68.68 -47.10 18.11
N ALA A 127 68.41 -48.18 17.39
CA ALA A 127 68.41 -49.53 17.95
C ALA A 127 69.80 -49.83 18.51
N THR A 128 69.89 -49.93 19.84
CA THR A 128 71.05 -50.45 20.59
C THR A 128 71.14 -51.96 20.50
#